data_AF-A0A967TJN1-F1
#
_entry.id   AF-A0A967TJN1-F1
#
_cell.length_a   1.000
_cell.length_b   1.000
_cell.length_c   1.000
_cell.angle_alpha   90.00
_cell.angle_beta   90.00
_cell.angle_gamma   90.00
#
_symmetry.space_group_name_H-M   'P 1'
#
loop_
_entity.id
_entity.type
_entity.pdbx_description
1 polymer ?
#
loop_
_entity_poly.entity_id
_entity_poly.type
_entity_poly.pdbx_seq_one_letter_code
_entity_poly.pdbx_strand_id
1 'polypeptide(L)'
;MSGRTESGFTLVELLIVTVILGVLAAIGIPRYNQMRARSFMTTVASDLRNLAHQQEIYYNTQYTFASDLSELGGVESEGVTITINEADQDGWAATATHAGIPVEQCGIYHGAADPSNGDPAGTQSLVQCTR
;
A
#
# COMPACT_ATOMS: atom_id res chain seq x y z
N MET A 1 54.33 -4.05 30.98
CA MET A 1 53.18 -4.68 30.29
C MET A 1 51.93 -4.24 31.03
N SER A 2 51.19 -3.28 30.49
CA SER A 2 50.04 -2.67 31.18
C SER A 2 48.88 -3.65 31.23
N GLY A 3 48.43 -4.01 32.44
CA GLY A 3 47.33 -4.93 32.67
C GLY A 3 46.02 -4.32 32.18
N ARG A 4 45.41 -4.97 31.18
CA ARG A 4 44.03 -4.67 30.77
C ARG A 4 43.12 -4.99 31.95
N THR A 5 42.38 -3.99 32.43
CA THR A 5 41.29 -4.20 33.38
C THR A 5 40.13 -4.77 32.57
N GLU A 6 39.90 -6.08 32.67
CA GLU A 6 38.70 -6.69 32.10
C GLU A 6 37.51 -6.35 33.00
N SER A 7 36.78 -5.30 32.64
CA SER A 7 35.49 -4.98 33.25
C SER A 7 34.45 -5.99 32.78
N GLY A 8 34.18 -7.00 33.60
CA GLY A 8 33.13 -7.98 33.35
C GLY A 8 31.74 -7.38 33.60
N PHE A 9 30.84 -7.54 32.63
CA PHE A 9 29.43 -7.18 32.76
C PHE A 9 28.75 -8.09 33.78
N THR A 10 27.89 -7.57 34.66
CA THR A 10 27.25 -8.41 35.66
C THR A 10 26.04 -9.15 35.08
N LEU A 11 25.80 -10.38 35.55
CA LEU A 11 24.69 -11.21 35.09
C LEU A 11 23.33 -10.57 35.42
N VAL A 12 23.27 -9.81 36.52
CA VAL A 12 22.09 -9.04 36.95
C VAL A 12 21.79 -7.88 36.01
N GLU A 13 22.83 -7.23 35.48
CA GLU A 13 22.70 -6.08 34.57
C GLU A 13 22.13 -6.51 33.22
N LEU A 14 22.57 -7.64 32.67
CA LEU A 14 21.94 -8.22 31.48
C LEU A 14 20.51 -8.69 31.74
N LEU A 15 20.19 -9.17 32.96
CA LEU A 15 18.85 -9.60 33.31
C LEU A 15 17.86 -8.42 33.32
N ILE A 16 18.22 -7.29 33.94
CA ILE A 16 17.34 -6.11 33.97
C ILE A 16 17.16 -5.54 32.55
N VAL A 17 18.23 -5.47 31.76
CA VAL A 17 18.18 -4.96 30.38
C VAL A 17 17.25 -5.81 29.51
N THR A 18 17.36 -7.14 29.57
CA THR A 18 16.52 -8.04 28.77
C THR A 18 15.04 -7.97 29.17
N VAL A 19 14.74 -7.80 30.46
CA VAL A 19 13.36 -7.58 30.93
C VAL A 19 12.79 -6.28 30.37
N ILE A 20 13.53 -5.17 30.42
CA ILE A 20 13.08 -3.88 29.90
C ILE A 20 12.91 -3.95 28.37
N LEU A 21 13.87 -4.54 27.65
CA LEU A 21 13.78 -4.74 26.20
C LEU A 21 12.57 -5.62 25.82
N GLY A 22 12.26 -6.65 26.61
CA GLY A 22 11.08 -7.49 26.41
C GLY A 22 9.77 -6.70 26.50
N VAL A 23 9.63 -5.83 27.51
CA VAL A 23 8.44 -4.98 27.67
C VAL A 23 8.30 -3.98 26.52
N LEU A 24 9.41 -3.35 26.12
CA LEU A 24 9.40 -2.39 24.99
C LEU A 24 9.07 -3.08 23.66
N ALA A 25 9.63 -4.27 23.40
CA ALA A 25 9.37 -5.03 22.19
C ALA A 25 7.90 -5.48 22.09
N ALA A 26 7.30 -5.89 23.21
CA ALA A 26 5.91 -6.32 23.27
C ALA A 26 4.93 -5.22 22.83
N ILE A 27 5.22 -3.95 23.14
CA ILE A 27 4.38 -2.80 22.71
C ILE A 27 4.84 -2.25 21.35
N GLY A 28 6.14 -2.28 21.07
CA GLY A 28 6.73 -1.68 19.88
C GLY A 28 6.40 -2.43 18.59
N ILE A 29 6.53 -3.76 18.59
CA ILE A 29 6.31 -4.60 17.40
C ILE A 29 4.88 -4.45 16.83
N PRO A 30 3.79 -4.60 17.61
CA PRO A 30 2.44 -4.49 17.05
C PRO A 30 2.16 -3.08 16.50
N ARG A 31 2.69 -2.03 17.14
CA ARG A 31 2.54 -0.64 16.66
C ARG A 31 3.28 -0.41 15.35
N TYR A 32 4.51 -0.90 15.26
CA TYR A 32 5.30 -0.79 14.03
C TYR A 32 4.62 -1.49 12.86
N ASN A 33 4.10 -2.70 13.06
CA ASN A 33 3.40 -3.45 12.01
C ASN A 33 2.15 -2.71 11.51
N GLN A 34 1.34 -2.14 12.41
CA GLN A 34 0.17 -1.34 12.02
C GLN A 34 0.55 -0.06 11.25
N MET A 35 1.61 0.63 11.67
CA MET A 35 2.10 1.82 10.96
C MET A 35 2.57 1.46 9.55
N ARG A 36 3.28 0.34 9.40
CA ARG A 36 3.75 -0.15 8.10
C ARG A 36 2.58 -0.51 7.17
N ALA A 37 1.57 -1.23 7.67
CA ALA A 37 0.35 -1.56 6.91
C ALA A 37 -0.37 -0.29 6.41
N ARG A 38 -0.56 0.71 7.27
CA ARG A 38 -1.16 2.01 6.87
C ARG A 38 -0.34 2.76 5.82
N SER A 39 0.99 2.70 5.91
CA SER A 39 1.87 3.27 4.90
C SER A 39 1.64 2.60 3.55
N PHE A 40 1.56 1.26 3.52
CA PHE A 40 1.30 0.52 2.29
C PHE A 40 -0.07 0.87 1.69
N MET A 41 -1.12 0.93 2.50
CA MET A 41 -2.44 1.37 2.03
C MET A 41 -2.42 2.79 1.45
N THR A 42 -1.64 3.68 2.05
CA THR A 42 -1.47 5.04 1.53
C THR A 42 -0.78 5.04 0.17
N THR A 43 0.25 4.21 -0.01
CA THR A 43 0.93 4.01 -1.31
C THR A 43 -0.04 3.46 -2.37
N VAL A 44 -0.76 2.38 -2.06
CA VAL A 44 -1.77 1.80 -2.97
C VAL A 44 -2.80 2.85 -3.39
N ALA A 45 -3.34 3.59 -2.43
CA ALA A 45 -4.33 4.62 -2.72
C ALA A 45 -3.73 5.79 -3.53
N SER A 46 -2.45 6.10 -3.37
CA SER A 46 -1.75 7.10 -4.17
C SER A 46 -1.60 6.64 -5.62
N ASP A 47 -1.20 5.38 -5.83
CA ASP A 47 -1.01 4.83 -7.17
C ASP A 47 -2.33 4.75 -7.94
N LEU A 48 -3.45 4.41 -7.28
CA LEU A 48 -4.78 4.46 -7.91
C LEU A 48 -5.21 5.90 -8.32
N ARG A 49 -4.80 6.93 -7.56
CA ARG A 49 -5.03 8.33 -7.98
C ARG A 49 -4.16 8.70 -9.18
N ASN A 50 -2.92 8.23 -9.19
CA ASN A 50 -2.03 8.44 -10.33
C ASN A 50 -2.57 7.72 -11.58
N LEU A 51 -3.08 6.49 -11.42
CA LEU A 51 -3.78 5.75 -12.47
C LEU A 51 -4.95 6.56 -13.04
N ALA A 52 -5.78 7.17 -12.17
CA ALA A 52 -6.88 8.00 -12.63
C ALA A 52 -6.41 9.18 -13.49
N HIS A 53 -5.33 9.85 -13.10
CA HIS A 53 -4.73 10.91 -13.93
C HIS A 53 -4.20 10.39 -15.27
N GLN A 54 -3.56 9.21 -15.30
CA GLN A 54 -3.11 8.63 -16.57
C GLN A 54 -4.27 8.24 -17.47
N GLN A 55 -5.35 7.70 -16.90
CA GLN A 55 -6.58 7.38 -17.64
C GLN A 55 -7.21 8.64 -18.26
N GLU A 56 -7.25 9.75 -17.53
CA GLU A 56 -7.70 11.04 -18.06
C GLU A 56 -6.81 11.51 -19.23
N ILE A 57 -5.48 11.44 -19.07
CA ILE A 57 -4.53 11.83 -20.13
C ILE A 57 -4.72 10.95 -21.38
N TYR A 58 -4.83 9.64 -21.19
CA TYR A 58 -5.00 8.67 -22.28
C TYR A 58 -6.31 8.92 -23.03
N TYR A 59 -7.42 9.10 -22.30
CA TYR A 59 -8.74 9.39 -22.87
C TYR A 59 -8.75 10.65 -23.73
N ASN A 60 -8.02 11.71 -23.34
CA ASN A 60 -7.91 12.93 -24.15
C ASN A 60 -7.27 12.71 -25.53
N THR A 61 -6.55 11.60 -25.74
CA THR A 61 -5.91 11.29 -27.01
C THR A 61 -6.60 10.17 -27.78
N GLN A 62 -7.08 9.13 -27.08
CA GLN A 62 -7.66 7.94 -27.70
C GLN A 62 -9.19 7.93 -27.70
N TYR A 63 -9.85 8.82 -26.96
CA TYR A 63 -11.31 8.83 -26.75
C TYR A 63 -11.88 7.51 -26.19
N THR A 64 -11.04 6.75 -25.49
CA THR A 64 -11.39 5.55 -24.73
C THR A 64 -10.47 5.46 -23.54
N PHE A 65 -10.90 4.80 -22.46
CA PHE A 65 -10.01 4.46 -21.35
C PHE A 65 -9.12 3.27 -21.72
N ALA A 66 -7.91 3.24 -21.17
CA ALA A 66 -6.97 2.14 -21.39
C ALA A 66 -7.41 0.91 -20.61
N SER A 67 -7.38 -0.24 -21.27
CA SER A 67 -7.68 -1.53 -20.65
C SER A 67 -6.43 -2.22 -20.10
N ASP A 68 -5.24 -1.80 -20.54
CA ASP A 68 -3.97 -2.38 -20.10
C ASP A 68 -3.07 -1.31 -19.49
N LEU A 69 -2.44 -1.66 -18.36
CA LEU A 69 -1.59 -0.74 -17.60
C LEU A 69 -0.32 -0.33 -18.37
N SER A 70 0.14 -1.16 -19.31
CA SER A 70 1.29 -0.85 -20.16
C SER A 70 1.03 0.33 -21.11
N GLU A 71 -0.24 0.60 -21.44
CA GLU A 71 -0.65 1.77 -22.23
C GLU A 71 -0.52 3.08 -21.44
N LEU A 72 -0.52 2.97 -20.10
CA LEU A 72 -0.50 4.09 -19.16
C LEU A 72 0.90 4.37 -18.59
N GLY A 73 1.93 3.72 -19.11
CA GLY A 73 3.33 4.02 -18.79
C GLY A 73 3.84 3.48 -17.44
N GLY A 74 3.12 2.55 -16.81
CA GLY A 74 3.56 1.87 -15.58
C GLY A 74 3.61 2.80 -14.36
N VAL A 75 2.51 2.87 -13.62
CA VAL A 75 2.34 3.80 -12.48
C VAL A 75 2.57 3.18 -11.10
N GLU A 76 3.01 1.93 -11.05
CA GLU A 76 3.03 1.13 -9.83
C GLU A 76 4.27 1.38 -8.98
N SER A 77 4.07 1.69 -7.71
CA SER A 77 5.12 1.68 -6.70
C SER A 77 5.56 0.25 -6.37
N GLU A 78 6.74 0.12 -5.76
CA GLU A 78 7.26 -1.20 -5.37
C GLU A 78 6.26 -1.97 -4.49
N GLY A 79 5.96 -3.20 -4.90
CA GLY A 79 5.07 -4.10 -4.17
C GLY A 79 3.58 -3.81 -4.34
N VAL A 80 3.19 -2.79 -5.10
CA VAL A 80 1.80 -2.55 -5.51
C VAL A 80 1.49 -3.35 -6.77
N THR A 81 0.27 -3.89 -6.85
CA THR A 81 -0.27 -4.51 -8.05
C THR A 81 -1.63 -3.91 -8.33
N ILE A 82 -1.76 -3.30 -9.50
CA ILE A 82 -2.98 -2.69 -10.03
C ILE A 82 -3.57 -3.63 -11.08
N THR A 83 -4.89 -3.77 -11.05
CA THR A 83 -5.65 -4.50 -12.05
C THR A 83 -6.78 -3.61 -12.54
N ILE A 84 -6.79 -3.34 -13.85
CA ILE A 84 -7.92 -2.68 -14.52
C ILE A 84 -8.94 -3.78 -14.83
N ASN A 85 -10.08 -3.74 -14.15
CA ASN A 85 -11.10 -4.78 -14.23
C ASN A 85 -12.12 -4.49 -15.34
N GLU A 86 -12.27 -3.21 -15.68
CA GLU A 86 -13.17 -2.71 -16.72
C GLU A 86 -12.60 -1.43 -17.30
N ALA A 87 -12.66 -1.27 -18.62
CA ALA A 87 -12.35 -0.03 -19.31
C ALA A 87 -12.99 -0.02 -20.71
N ASP A 88 -13.71 1.06 -21.02
CA ASP A 88 -14.28 1.33 -22.33
C ASP A 88 -14.30 2.86 -22.62
N GLN A 89 -15.18 3.30 -23.52
CA GLN A 89 -15.35 4.72 -23.85
C GLN A 89 -16.13 5.52 -22.80
N ASP A 90 -16.95 4.87 -21.99
CA ASP A 90 -17.90 5.49 -21.08
C ASP A 90 -17.46 5.38 -19.60
N GLY A 91 -16.56 4.44 -19.27
CA GLY A 91 -16.04 4.27 -17.91
C GLY A 91 -14.84 3.34 -17.78
N TRP A 92 -14.28 3.30 -16.56
CA TRP A 92 -13.27 2.31 -16.16
C TRP A 92 -13.33 2.05 -14.66
N ALA A 93 -12.85 0.88 -14.25
CA ALA A 93 -12.70 0.50 -12.86
C ALA A 93 -11.42 -0.29 -12.62
N ALA A 94 -10.78 -0.07 -11.49
CA ALA A 94 -9.56 -0.76 -11.11
C ALA A 94 -9.49 -1.04 -9.62
N THR A 95 -8.78 -2.11 -9.30
CA THR A 95 -8.42 -2.50 -7.94
C THR A 95 -6.91 -2.54 -7.79
N ALA A 96 -6.41 -2.30 -6.58
CA ALA A 96 -4.99 -2.38 -6.28
C ALA A 96 -4.75 -3.01 -4.91
N THR A 97 -3.69 -3.80 -4.82
CA THR A 97 -3.24 -4.48 -3.59
C THR A 97 -1.76 -4.23 -3.37
N HIS A 98 -1.26 -4.49 -2.16
CA HIS A 98 0.17 -4.44 -1.87
C HIS A 98 0.65 -5.74 -1.22
N ALA A 99 1.80 -6.26 -1.66
CA ALA A 99 2.34 -7.56 -1.24
C ALA A 99 2.56 -7.68 0.28
N GLY A 100 2.82 -6.54 0.95
CA GLY A 100 2.95 -6.46 2.41
C GLY A 100 1.64 -6.51 3.20
N ILE A 101 0.49 -6.41 2.53
CA ILE A 101 -0.88 -6.43 3.09
C ILE A 101 -1.84 -7.15 2.13
N PRO A 102 -1.65 -8.45 1.85
CA PRO A 102 -2.34 -9.15 0.76
C PRO A 102 -3.85 -9.34 0.96
N VAL A 103 -4.36 -9.09 2.16
CA VAL A 103 -5.79 -9.18 2.49
C VAL A 103 -6.51 -7.84 2.36
N GLU A 104 -5.76 -6.74 2.26
CA GLU A 104 -6.29 -5.40 2.10
C GLU A 104 -6.20 -4.97 0.63
N GLN A 105 -7.26 -4.36 0.12
CA GLN A 105 -7.33 -3.84 -1.24
C GLN A 105 -7.92 -2.43 -1.26
N CYS A 106 -7.55 -1.67 -2.27
CA CYS A 106 -8.21 -0.43 -2.63
C CYS A 106 -8.83 -0.57 -4.02
N GLY A 107 -9.87 0.21 -4.27
CA GLY A 107 -10.51 0.27 -5.57
C GLY A 107 -10.96 1.68 -5.91
N ILE A 108 -11.25 1.87 -7.19
CA ILE A 108 -11.79 3.09 -7.77
C ILE A 108 -12.58 2.73 -9.03
N TYR A 109 -13.66 3.45 -9.29
CA TYR A 109 -14.39 3.38 -10.55
C TYR A 109 -14.75 4.78 -11.04
N HIS A 110 -14.92 4.92 -12.35
CA HIS A 110 -15.23 6.17 -13.02
C HIS A 110 -16.21 5.93 -14.17
N GLY A 111 -17.13 6.87 -14.38
CA GLY A 111 -18.04 6.88 -15.52
C GLY A 111 -19.11 5.80 -15.40
N ALA A 112 -19.41 5.15 -16.52
CA ALA A 112 -20.42 4.10 -16.62
C ALA A 112 -19.97 2.72 -16.12
N ALA A 113 -18.73 2.58 -15.62
CA ALA A 113 -18.22 1.31 -15.14
C ALA A 113 -19.02 0.76 -13.96
N ASP A 114 -19.14 -0.56 -13.87
CA ASP A 114 -19.82 -1.22 -12.75
C ASP A 114 -19.02 -1.00 -11.46
N PRO A 115 -19.63 -0.42 -10.39
CA PRO A 115 -18.95 -0.24 -9.11
C PRO A 115 -18.34 -1.53 -8.54
N SER A 116 -18.89 -2.71 -8.83
CA SER A 116 -18.31 -3.98 -8.35
C SER A 116 -16.92 -4.27 -8.94
N ASN A 117 -16.60 -3.71 -10.11
CA ASN A 117 -15.29 -3.84 -10.71
C ASN A 117 -14.25 -2.90 -10.06
N GLY A 118 -14.69 -2.00 -9.19
CA GLY A 118 -13.85 -1.09 -8.40
C GLY A 118 -13.92 -1.34 -6.90
N ASP A 119 -14.35 -2.53 -6.45
CA ASP A 119 -14.55 -2.83 -5.03
C ASP A 119 -13.30 -2.53 -4.17
N PRO A 120 -13.44 -1.88 -3.01
CA PRO A 120 -14.68 -1.54 -2.30
C PRO A 120 -15.20 -0.12 -2.59
N ALA A 121 -14.85 0.50 -3.72
CA ALA A 121 -15.31 1.85 -4.04
C ALA A 121 -16.82 1.88 -4.33
N GLY A 122 -17.57 2.45 -3.40
CA GLY A 122 -19.00 2.76 -3.55
C GLY A 122 -19.29 4.19 -3.98
N THR A 123 -18.26 5.00 -4.25
CA THR A 123 -18.41 6.38 -4.73
C THR A 123 -17.48 6.64 -5.91
N GLN A 124 -18.05 7.15 -7.00
CA GLN A 124 -17.34 7.41 -8.25
C GLN A 124 -16.17 8.37 -8.03
N SER A 125 -15.05 8.09 -8.70
CA SER A 125 -13.82 8.88 -8.69
C SER A 125 -13.19 9.06 -7.30
N LEU A 126 -13.62 8.28 -6.31
CA LEU A 126 -13.06 8.29 -4.96
C LEU A 126 -12.38 6.95 -4.71
N VAL A 127 -11.08 6.99 -4.43
CA VAL A 127 -10.37 5.79 -3.97
C VAL A 127 -10.88 5.41 -2.58
N GLN A 128 -11.36 4.18 -2.45
CA GLN A 128 -11.77 3.60 -1.18
C GLN A 128 -11.02 2.29 -0.96
N CYS A 129 -10.71 2.02 0.30
CA CYS A 129 -9.91 0.85 0.67
C CYS A 129 -10.61 0.04 1.76
N THR A 130 -10.37 -1.26 1.75
CA THR A 130 -10.81 -2.15 2.83
C THR A 130 -10.08 -1.79 4.12
N ARG A 131 -10.70 -2.05 5.25
CA ARG A 131 -10.19 -1.67 6.56
C ARG A 131 -9.41 -2.80 7.21
#